data_AF-A0A7Z0PR37-F1
#
_entry.id   AF-A0A7Z0PR37-F1
#
_cell.length_a   1.000
_cell.length_b   1.000
_cell.length_c   1.000
_cell.angle_alpha   90.00
_cell.angle_beta   90.00
_cell.angle_gamma   90.00
#
_symmetry.space_group_name_H-M   'P 1'
#
loop_
_entity.id
_entity.type
_entity.pdbx_description
1 polymer ?
#
loop_
_entity_poly.entity_id
_entity_poly.type
_entity_poly.pdbx_seq_one_letter_code
_entity_poly.pdbx_strand_id
1 'polypeptide(L)'
;DVLRLLAEPAGAIGHWSERVLARSLLAAADHAGRRVQEYTDDPTNTPSQLAAGARRALADLRAVRTRWEHATEQAPPPQRPRLAPTTRAGPPTTASPRPARTTR
;
A
#
# COMPACT_ATOMS: atom_id res chain seq x y z
N ASP A 1 -31.57 -10.84 -13.61
CA ASP A 1 -31.33 -9.39 -13.56
C ASP A 1 -29.97 -9.13 -12.93
N VAL A 2 -29.04 -8.57 -13.70
CA VAL A 2 -27.65 -8.31 -13.27
C VAL A 2 -27.62 -7.32 -12.11
N LEU A 3 -28.60 -6.42 -12.05
CA LEU A 3 -28.75 -5.43 -10.98
C LEU A 3 -29.03 -6.07 -9.61
N ARG A 4 -29.74 -7.20 -9.57
CA ARG A 4 -29.95 -7.98 -8.33
C ARG A 4 -28.67 -8.68 -7.86
N LEU A 5 -27.80 -9.07 -8.80
CA LEU A 5 -26.49 -9.68 -8.51
C LEU A 5 -25.49 -8.66 -7.96
N LEU A 6 -25.63 -7.39 -8.38
CA LEU A 6 -24.84 -6.26 -7.86
C LEU A 6 -25.38 -5.69 -6.53
N ALA A 7 -26.66 -5.95 -6.22
CA ALA A 7 -27.29 -5.60 -4.95
C ALA A 7 -27.02 -6.63 -3.84
N GLU A 8 -26.68 -7.86 -4.21
CA GLU A 8 -26.03 -8.83 -3.33
C GLU A 8 -24.66 -8.27 -2.86
N PRO A 9 -24.18 -8.58 -1.64
CA PRO A 9 -22.86 -8.15 -1.18
C PRO A 9 -21.72 -8.56 -2.12
N ALA A 10 -21.96 -9.54 -3.01
CA ALA A 10 -21.11 -9.91 -4.13
C ALA A 10 -20.94 -8.81 -5.21
N GLY A 11 -21.69 -7.70 -5.18
CA GLY A 11 -21.53 -6.56 -6.09
C GLY A 11 -20.66 -5.43 -5.55
N ALA A 12 -20.43 -5.40 -4.23
CA ALA A 12 -19.65 -4.34 -3.60
C ALA A 12 -18.14 -4.60 -3.79
N ILE A 13 -17.42 -3.62 -4.35
CA ILE A 13 -15.95 -3.68 -4.47
C ILE A 13 -15.28 -4.00 -3.13
N GLY A 14 -15.86 -3.53 -2.02
CA GLY A 14 -15.40 -3.82 -0.66
C GLY A 14 -15.41 -5.31 -0.30
N HIS A 15 -16.41 -6.07 -0.77
CA HIS A 15 -16.49 -7.51 -0.52
C HIS A 15 -15.39 -8.28 -1.25
N TRP A 16 -15.14 -7.93 -2.51
CA TRP A 16 -14.08 -8.57 -3.29
C TRP A 16 -12.69 -8.18 -2.79
N SER A 17 -12.48 -6.92 -2.40
CA SER A 17 -11.20 -6.48 -1.85
C SER A 17 -10.91 -7.20 -0.53
N GLU A 18 -11.89 -7.32 0.37
CA GLU A 18 -11.75 -8.07 1.62
C GLU A 18 -11.46 -9.56 1.37
N ARG A 19 -12.18 -10.20 0.44
CA ARG A 19 -11.94 -11.62 0.10
C ARG A 19 -10.56 -11.86 -0.50
N VAL A 20 -10.12 -11.03 -1.44
CA VAL A 20 -8.79 -11.14 -2.06
C VAL A 20 -7.70 -10.98 -1.00
N LEU A 21 -7.90 -10.03 -0.10
CA LEU A 21 -6.98 -9.73 0.99
C LEU A 21 -6.89 -10.88 2.00
N ALA A 22 -8.03 -11.44 2.43
CA ALA A 22 -8.07 -12.62 3.28
C ALA A 22 -7.38 -13.82 2.60
N ARG A 23 -7.63 -14.05 1.31
CA ARG A 23 -6.98 -15.12 0.54
C ARG A 23 -5.47 -14.91 0.45
N SER A 24 -5.03 -13.67 0.25
CA SER A 24 -3.60 -13.33 0.19
C SER A 24 -2.89 -13.55 1.52
N LEU A 25 -3.55 -13.24 2.65
CA LEU A 25 -3.01 -13.48 3.98
C LEU A 25 -2.89 -14.98 4.26
N LEU A 26 -3.91 -15.75 3.91
CA LEU A 26 -3.88 -17.22 4.02
C LEU A 26 -2.75 -17.82 3.18
N ALA A 27 -2.55 -17.34 1.94
CA ALA A 27 -1.47 -17.80 1.08
C ALA A 27 -0.08 -17.44 1.65
N ALA A 28 0.08 -16.25 2.23
CA ALA A 28 1.32 -15.85 2.90
C ALA A 28 1.62 -16.71 4.13
N ALA A 29 0.60 -17.06 4.92
CA ALA A 29 0.74 -17.95 6.07
C ALA A 29 1.12 -19.38 5.67
N ASP A 30 0.48 -19.92 4.63
CA ASP A 30 0.82 -21.23 4.04
C ASP A 30 2.27 -21.25 3.54
N HIS A 31 2.71 -20.20 2.84
CA HIS A 31 4.09 -20.09 2.38
C HIS A 31 5.09 -20.02 3.54
N ALA A 32 4.81 -19.24 4.58
CA ALA A 32 5.66 -19.19 5.78
C ALA A 32 5.75 -20.56 6.48
N GLY A 33 4.63 -21.28 6.58
CA GLY A 33 4.59 -22.64 7.13
C GLY A 33 5.47 -23.62 6.34
N ARG A 34 5.35 -23.64 5.00
CA ARG A 34 6.20 -24.48 4.15
C ARG A 34 7.68 -24.16 4.32
N ARG A 35 8.05 -22.88 4.40
CA ARG A 35 9.45 -22.45 4.61
C ARG A 35 9.99 -22.91 5.96
N VAL A 36 9.18 -22.89 7.03
CA VAL A 36 9.58 -23.44 8.34
C VAL A 36 9.74 -24.96 8.28
N GLN A 37 8.84 -25.63 7.56
CA GLN A 37 8.93 -27.07 7.35
C GLN A 37 10.20 -27.45 6.59
N GLU A 38 10.55 -26.74 5.51
CA GLU A 38 11.82 -26.94 4.77
C GLU A 38 13.05 -26.87 5.67
N TYR A 39 13.08 -25.91 6.61
CA TYR A 39 14.17 -25.81 7.59
C TYR A 39 14.24 -27.00 8.56
N THR A 40 13.10 -27.63 8.84
CA THR A 40 12.98 -28.76 9.78
C THR A 40 13.24 -30.10 9.09
N ASP A 41 12.86 -30.22 7.81
CA ASP A 41 13.03 -31.42 6.99
C ASP A 41 14.48 -31.61 6.52
N ASP A 42 15.27 -30.54 6.47
CA ASP A 42 16.69 -30.60 6.11
C ASP A 42 17.58 -30.92 7.32
N PRO A 43 18.17 -32.12 7.39
CA PRO A 43 18.98 -32.57 8.53
C PRO A 43 20.32 -31.85 8.63
N THR A 44 20.72 -31.08 7.62
CA THR A 44 21.97 -30.30 7.64
C THR A 44 21.80 -28.96 8.34
N ASN A 45 20.55 -28.52 8.61
CA ASN A 45 20.30 -27.29 9.34
C ASN A 45 20.69 -27.43 10.81
N THR A 46 21.55 -26.52 11.25
CA THR A 46 21.86 -26.34 12.65
C THR A 46 20.67 -25.73 13.41
N PRO A 47 20.53 -25.96 14.72
CA PRO A 47 19.46 -25.35 15.52
C PRO A 47 19.40 -23.82 15.43
N SER A 48 20.55 -23.16 15.28
CA SER A 48 20.62 -21.70 15.11
C SER A 48 20.10 -21.24 13.74
N GLN A 49 20.37 -22.01 12.67
CA GLN A 49 19.82 -21.78 11.34
C GLN A 49 18.31 -21.98 11.31
N LEU A 50 17.79 -23.01 11.97
CA LEU A 50 16.34 -23.23 12.12
C LEU A 50 15.69 -22.03 12.81
N ALA A 51 16.24 -21.58 13.94
CA ALA A 51 15.69 -20.42 14.65
C ALA A 51 15.76 -19.13 13.82
N ALA A 52 16.87 -18.89 13.10
CA ALA A 52 17.02 -17.71 12.24
C ALA A 52 16.07 -17.77 11.03
N GLY A 53 15.96 -18.94 10.39
CA GLY A 53 15.09 -19.20 9.25
C GLY A 53 13.61 -19.04 9.61
N ALA A 54 13.18 -19.60 10.74
CA ALA A 54 11.81 -19.47 11.23
C ALA A 54 11.45 -18.02 11.56
N ARG A 55 12.35 -17.28 12.23
CA ARG A 55 12.13 -15.84 12.48
C ARG A 55 11.98 -15.05 11.18
N ARG A 56 12.78 -15.35 10.15
CA ARG A 56 12.68 -14.69 8.85
C ARG A 56 11.35 -15.00 8.15
N ALA A 57 10.94 -16.27 8.10
CA ALA A 57 9.65 -16.66 7.52
C ALA A 57 8.46 -15.97 8.22
N LEU A 58 8.51 -15.84 9.55
CA LEU A 58 7.48 -15.14 10.32
C LEU A 58 7.54 -13.62 10.15
N ALA A 59 8.72 -13.04 9.94
CA ALA A 59 8.87 -11.61 9.68
C ALA A 59 8.19 -11.20 8.37
N ASP A 60 8.27 -12.05 7.33
CA ASP A 60 7.60 -11.80 6.05
C ASP A 60 6.07 -11.77 6.21
N LEU A 61 5.49 -12.70 6.99
CA LEU A 61 4.07 -12.69 7.34
C LEU A 61 3.69 -11.44 8.13
N ARG A 62 4.54 -11.04 9.10
CA ARG A 62 4.33 -9.83 9.91
C ARG A 62 4.35 -8.57 9.05
N ALA A 63 5.21 -8.50 8.03
CA ALA A 63 5.27 -7.40 7.08
C ALA A 63 4.02 -7.30 6.19
N VAL A 64 3.41 -8.43 5.81
CA VAL A 64 2.10 -8.42 5.12
C VAL A 64 1.03 -7.86 6.04
N ARG A 65 1.00 -8.30 7.30
CA ARG A 65 0.02 -7.84 8.29
C ARG A 65 0.14 -6.34 8.57
N THR A 66 1.34 -5.80 8.74
CA THR A 66 1.52 -4.36 9.01
C THR A 66 1.11 -3.49 7.83
N ARG A 67 1.38 -3.92 6.58
CA ARG A 67 0.88 -3.21 5.39
C ARG A 67 -0.63 -3.23 5.32
N TRP A 68 -1.26 -4.35 5.71
CA TRP A 68 -2.70 -4.45 5.79
C TRP A 68 -3.29 -3.53 6.85
N GLU A 69 -2.74 -3.54 8.06
CA GLU A 69 -3.11 -2.63 9.15
C GLU A 69 -3.02 -1.18 8.67
N HIS A 70 -1.91 -0.75 8.06
CA HIS A 70 -1.77 0.61 7.52
C HIS A 70 -2.71 0.95 6.36
N ALA A 71 -3.07 -0.02 5.51
CA ALA A 71 -4.00 0.21 4.41
C ALA A 71 -5.47 0.29 4.88
N THR A 72 -5.77 -0.25 6.07
CA THR A 72 -7.12 -0.33 6.63
C THR A 72 -7.34 0.61 7.83
N GLU A 73 -6.28 1.08 8.47
CA GLU A 73 -6.29 2.19 9.42
C GLU A 73 -6.84 3.45 8.71
N GLN A 74 -8.10 3.76 9.03
CA GLN A 74 -8.88 4.96 8.69
C GLN A 74 -8.19 5.88 7.67
N ALA A 75 -8.57 5.74 6.39
CA ALA A 75 -8.22 6.71 5.36
C ALA A 75 -8.53 8.13 5.89
N PRO A 76 -7.57 9.07 5.85
CA PRO A 76 -7.82 10.45 6.25
C PRO A 76 -9.06 10.97 5.54
N PRO A 77 -9.95 11.73 6.23
CA PRO A 77 -11.13 12.28 5.58
C PRO A 77 -10.71 13.03 4.31
N PRO A 78 -11.48 12.95 3.21
CA PRO A 78 -11.09 13.54 1.94
C PRO A 78 -10.75 15.02 2.17
N GLN A 79 -9.50 15.38 1.90
CA GLN A 79 -9.06 16.77 1.97
C GLN A 79 -9.95 17.57 1.02
N ARG A 80 -10.70 18.53 1.57
CA ARG A 80 -11.56 19.43 0.76
C ARG A 80 -10.74 19.95 -0.43
N PRO A 81 -11.32 20.03 -1.64
CA PRO A 81 -10.66 20.59 -2.79
C PRO A 81 -10.07 21.95 -2.41
N ARG A 82 -8.75 22.10 -2.53
CA ARG A 82 -8.10 23.39 -2.36
C ARG A 82 -8.68 24.29 -3.44
N LEU A 83 -9.53 25.23 -3.06
CA LEU A 83 -10.08 26.23 -3.98
C LEU A 83 -8.90 26.81 -4.77
N ALA A 84 -8.98 26.70 -6.09
CA ALA A 84 -8.01 27.30 -6.99
C ALA A 84 -7.83 28.77 -6.59
N PRO A 85 -6.60 29.32 -6.57
CA PRO A 85 -6.40 30.72 -6.28
C PRO A 85 -7.24 31.52 -7.27
N THR A 86 -8.23 32.25 -6.75
CA THR A 86 -9.03 33.17 -7.56
C THR A 86 -8.06 34.18 -8.15
N THR A 87 -7.81 34.08 -9.46
CA THR A 87 -7.11 35.09 -10.23
C THR A 87 -7.88 36.40 -10.05
N ARG A 88 -7.44 37.23 -9.10
CA ARG A 88 -7.83 38.63 -9.06
C ARG A 88 -7.28 39.23 -10.35
N ALA A 89 -8.18 39.51 -11.29
CA ALA A 89 -7.89 40.33 -12.46
C ALA A 89 -7.52 41.74 -11.97
N GLY A 90 -6.26 41.91 -11.56
CA GLY A 90 -5.63 43.21 -11.41
C GLY A 90 -5.09 43.65 -12.78
N PRO A 91 -5.09 44.95 -13.10
CA PRO A 91 -4.57 45.43 -14.37
C PRO A 91 -3.09 45.04 -14.54
N PRO A 92 -2.64 44.65 -15.73
CA PRO A 92 -1.23 44.32 -15.95
C PRO A 92 -0.38 45.56 -15.67
N THR A 93 0.46 45.50 -14.64
CA THR A 93 1.52 46.48 -14.44
C THR A 93 2.63 46.17 -15.43
N THR A 94 2.79 47.05 -16.42
CA THR A 94 3.88 47.01 -17.41
C THR A 94 5.22 47.12 -16.68
N ALA A 95 5.97 46.02 -16.60
CA ALA A 95 7.35 46.03 -16.13
C ALA A 95 8.25 46.56 -17.26
N SER A 96 8.89 47.71 -17.02
CA SER A 96 9.87 48.31 -17.93
C SER A 96 11.15 47.46 -18.00
N PRO A 97 11.71 47.18 -19.18
CA PRO A 97 12.92 46.36 -19.31
C PRO A 97 14.16 47.14 -18.87
N ARG A 98 14.94 46.55 -17.95
CA ARG A 98 16.24 47.04 -17.52
C ARG A 98 17.31 46.64 -18.54
N PRO A 99 18.21 47.53 -18.99
CA PRO A 99 19.25 47.16 -19.95
C PRO A 99 20.31 46.26 -19.29
N ALA A 100 20.74 45.25 -20.04
CA ALA A 100 21.79 44.31 -19.65
C ALA A 100 23.16 45.01 -19.63
N ARG A 101 23.89 44.86 -18.53
CA ARG A 101 25.32 45.22 -18.44
C ARG A 101 26.14 44.11 -19.08
N THR A 102 26.77 44.42 -20.20
CA THR A 102 27.82 43.60 -20.83
C THR A 102 29.07 43.60 -19.96
N THR A 103 29.53 42.41 -19.56
CA THR A 103 30.87 42.18 -19.02
C THR A 103 31.70 41.49 -20.10
N ARG A 104 32.81 42.12 -20.49
CA ARG A 104 33.93 41.51 -21.22
C ARG A 104 35.14 41.55 -20.32
#